data_AF-A0A537J3F2-F1
#
_entry.id   AF-A0A537J3F2-F1
#
_cell.length_a   1.000
_cell.length_b   1.000
_cell.length_c   1.000
_cell.angle_alpha   90.00
_cell.angle_beta   90.00
_cell.angle_gamma   90.00
#
_symmetry.space_group_name_H-M   'P 1'
#
loop_
_entity.id
_entity.type
_entity.pdbx_description
1 polymer ?
#
loop_
_entity_poly.entity_id
_entity_poly.type
_entity_poly.pdbx_seq_one_letter_code
_entity_poly.pdbx_strand_id
1 'polypeptide(L)'
;GLSRYDARAHTGLLRQVVIREGKRTGEILVGLVTTAPEVPGTDTLAARLVTAVPRIAGVLHGINPGVSDGLPLARVSVVAGRPYIIEELAGFQFHIGLETFFQTNTVQAGRLVEVVEAMADLDGGEAVLDLYCGIGTFSFPLARGALRVCGVEISPQAVDAARENAVLNQVANVEFVAGDVRRLLPEVVGRTGRPDLLVLDPPRSGAGSRVMRKIVDTGAPRIVYVSCNPTTLAPDLGDLVRGGYAVRAVQPLDQFPHTYHVECAVLLERAGPPQPA
;
A
#
# COMPACT_ATOMS: atom_id res chain seq x y z
N GLY A 1 35.06 5.76 -9.59
CA GLY A 1 33.74 5.78 -8.92
C GLY A 1 32.65 5.69 -9.96
N LEU A 2 31.41 5.35 -9.58
CA LEU A 2 30.28 5.34 -10.51
C LEU A 2 29.93 6.78 -10.91
N SER A 3 29.65 7.03 -12.19
CA SER A 3 29.22 8.37 -12.65
C SER A 3 27.80 8.65 -12.15
N ARG A 4 27.56 9.87 -11.64
CA ARG A 4 26.24 10.33 -11.23
C ARG A 4 25.36 10.55 -12.46
N TYR A 5 24.08 10.20 -12.36
CA TYR A 5 23.08 10.53 -13.38
C TYR A 5 22.74 12.02 -13.39
N ASP A 6 22.74 12.62 -14.58
CA ASP A 6 22.28 13.97 -14.87
C ASP A 6 20.89 13.92 -15.51
N ALA A 7 19.88 14.40 -14.78
CA ALA A 7 18.49 14.39 -15.24
C ALA A 7 18.18 15.37 -16.38
N ARG A 8 19.05 16.36 -16.66
CA ARG A 8 18.90 17.30 -17.78
C ARG A 8 19.56 16.76 -19.04
N ALA A 9 20.75 16.20 -18.90
CA ALA A 9 21.50 15.64 -20.03
C ALA A 9 21.10 14.19 -20.35
N HIS A 10 20.41 13.51 -19.43
CA HIS A 10 20.09 12.08 -19.47
C HIS A 10 21.32 11.18 -19.64
N THR A 11 22.43 11.57 -19.01
CA THR A 11 23.70 10.84 -19.04
C THR A 11 24.13 10.41 -17.64
N GLY A 12 25.07 9.48 -17.54
CA GLY A 12 25.57 8.95 -16.26
C GLY A 12 24.90 7.62 -15.85
N LEU A 13 25.44 7.02 -14.79
CA LEU A 13 25.14 5.63 -14.42
C LEU A 13 24.25 5.52 -13.18
N LEU A 14 24.74 6.00 -12.03
CA LEU A 14 24.05 5.88 -10.75
C LEU A 14 22.95 6.93 -10.62
N ARG A 15 21.71 6.48 -10.54
CA ARG A 15 20.53 7.34 -10.37
C ARG A 15 20.20 7.54 -8.91
N GLN A 16 20.02 6.44 -8.19
CA GLN A 16 19.55 6.44 -6.81
C GLN A 16 20.25 5.38 -5.99
N VAL A 17 20.40 5.67 -4.70
CA VAL A 17 20.66 4.67 -3.67
C VAL A 17 19.42 4.66 -2.79
N VAL A 18 18.70 3.56 -2.81
CA VAL A 18 17.51 3.35 -1.99
C VAL A 18 17.92 2.54 -0.78
N ILE A 19 17.62 3.04 0.41
CA ILE A 19 17.84 2.31 1.66
C ILE A 19 16.49 2.14 2.33
N ARG A 20 16.15 0.89 2.63
CA ARG A 20 14.96 0.55 3.42
C ARG A 20 15.43 -0.11 4.71
N GLU A 21 14.81 0.24 5.82
CA GLU A 21 15.07 -0.36 7.13
C GLU A 21 13.74 -0.80 7.73
N GLY A 22 13.65 -2.07 8.12
CA GLY A 22 12.55 -2.56 8.95
C GLY A 22 12.75 -2.01 10.35
N LYS A 23 11.86 -1.13 10.81
CA LYS A 23 11.98 -0.47 12.10
C LYS A 23 11.77 -1.42 13.27
N ARG A 24 11.03 -2.52 13.09
CA ARG A 24 10.84 -3.54 14.13
C ARG A 24 11.89 -4.63 14.11
N THR A 25 12.40 -4.98 12.94
CA THR A 25 13.36 -6.08 12.76
C THR A 25 14.81 -5.61 12.73
N GLY A 26 15.06 -4.34 12.38
CA GLY A 26 16.38 -3.76 12.18
C GLY A 26 17.06 -4.18 10.86
N GLU A 27 16.37 -4.93 10.00
CA GLU A 27 16.92 -5.39 8.72
C GLU A 27 17.02 -4.27 7.70
N ILE A 28 18.09 -4.30 6.89
CA ILE A 28 18.36 -3.27 5.89
C ILE A 28 18.36 -3.86 4.48
N LEU A 29 17.64 -3.19 3.57
CA LEU A 29 17.68 -3.42 2.14
C LEU A 29 18.42 -2.27 1.47
N VAL A 30 19.42 -2.56 0.64
CA VAL A 30 20.14 -1.56 -0.14
C VAL A 30 19.86 -1.79 -1.62
N GLY A 31 19.28 -0.80 -2.30
CA GLY A 31 19.06 -0.80 -3.74
C GLY A 31 19.99 0.20 -4.43
N LEU A 32 20.77 -0.27 -5.41
CA LEU A 32 21.51 0.57 -6.34
C LEU A 32 20.68 0.68 -7.62
N VAL A 33 20.17 1.86 -7.95
CA VAL A 33 19.39 2.06 -9.18
C VAL A 33 20.28 2.73 -10.23
N THR A 34 20.44 2.10 -11.38
CA THR A 34 21.29 2.60 -12.47
C THR A 34 20.59 2.62 -13.82
N THR A 35 21.18 3.33 -14.78
CA THR A 35 20.69 3.38 -16.18
C THR A 35 21.05 2.14 -16.99
N ALA A 36 22.11 1.42 -16.62
CA ALA A 36 22.65 0.28 -17.35
C ALA A 36 22.59 -1.05 -16.55
N PRO A 37 22.47 -2.20 -17.23
CA PRO A 37 22.42 -3.53 -16.60
C PRO A 37 23.74 -3.99 -16.00
N GLU A 38 24.87 -3.52 -16.53
CA GLU A 38 26.19 -3.90 -16.04
C GLU A 38 26.82 -2.73 -15.29
N VAL A 39 27.17 -2.96 -14.03
CA VAL A 39 27.78 -1.97 -13.15
C VAL A 39 29.08 -2.56 -12.61
N PRO A 40 30.24 -2.09 -13.09
CA PRO A 40 31.54 -2.64 -12.66
C PRO A 40 31.74 -2.52 -11.14
N GLY A 41 32.19 -3.61 -10.52
CA GLY A 41 32.54 -3.65 -9.10
C GLY A 41 31.34 -3.78 -8.14
N THR A 42 30.14 -4.07 -8.63
CA THR A 42 28.93 -4.18 -7.80
C THR A 42 29.04 -5.32 -6.78
N ASP A 43 29.58 -6.48 -7.16
CA ASP A 43 29.79 -7.61 -6.24
C ASP A 43 30.80 -7.26 -5.14
N THR A 44 31.89 -6.58 -5.50
CA THR A 44 32.90 -6.12 -4.53
C THR A 44 32.31 -5.09 -3.58
N LEU A 45 31.50 -4.17 -4.08
CA LEU A 45 30.80 -3.19 -3.26
C LEU A 45 29.82 -3.88 -2.31
N ALA A 46 29.00 -4.81 -2.80
CA ALA A 46 28.03 -5.55 -2.00
C ALA A 46 28.73 -6.34 -0.88
N ALA A 47 29.82 -7.05 -1.19
CA ALA A 47 30.61 -7.78 -0.19
C ALA A 47 31.14 -6.86 0.92
N ARG A 48 31.66 -5.67 0.55
CA ARG A 48 32.13 -4.68 1.52
C ARG A 48 31.00 -4.12 2.37
N LEU A 49 29.84 -3.84 1.78
CA LEU A 49 28.66 -3.34 2.49
C LEU A 49 28.16 -4.35 3.53
N VAL A 50 27.95 -5.60 3.12
CA VAL A 50 27.47 -6.67 4.00
C VAL A 50 28.47 -6.93 5.14
N THR A 51 29.77 -6.87 4.86
CA THR A 51 30.82 -7.01 5.89
C THR A 51 30.79 -5.84 6.89
N ALA A 52 30.63 -4.61 6.41
CA ALA A 52 30.64 -3.42 7.25
C ALA A 52 29.35 -3.23 8.05
N VAL A 53 28.21 -3.69 7.51
CA VAL A 53 26.88 -3.54 8.12
C VAL A 53 26.16 -4.90 8.10
N PRO A 54 26.38 -5.75 9.13
CA PRO A 54 25.81 -7.09 9.19
C PRO A 54 24.27 -7.16 9.19
N ARG A 55 23.58 -6.03 9.43
CA ARG A 55 22.11 -5.92 9.37
C ARG A 55 21.56 -5.87 7.93
N ILE A 56 22.42 -5.75 6.91
CA ILE A 56 21.99 -5.77 5.50
C ILE A 56 21.52 -7.18 5.16
N ALA A 57 20.22 -7.34 4.94
CA ALA A 57 19.61 -8.59 4.51
C ALA A 57 19.73 -8.79 2.99
N GLY A 58 19.84 -7.70 2.23
CA GLY A 58 19.94 -7.75 0.78
C GLY A 58 20.56 -6.51 0.15
N VAL A 59 21.37 -6.75 -0.89
CA VAL A 59 21.84 -5.72 -1.82
C VAL A 59 21.26 -6.03 -3.19
N LEU A 60 20.51 -5.09 -3.75
CA LEU A 60 19.81 -5.22 -5.02
C LEU A 60 20.33 -4.22 -6.04
N HIS A 61 20.22 -4.60 -7.29
CA HIS A 61 20.47 -3.74 -8.44
C HIS A 61 19.16 -3.55 -9.22
N GLY A 62 18.71 -2.31 -9.30
CA GLY A 62 17.56 -1.88 -10.08
C GLY A 62 18.00 -1.18 -11.37
N ILE A 63 17.30 -1.45 -12.48
CA ILE A 63 17.57 -0.80 -13.76
C ILE A 63 16.44 0.17 -14.10
N ASN A 64 16.77 1.46 -14.23
CA ASN A 64 15.87 2.47 -14.75
C ASN A 64 16.52 3.18 -15.97
N PRO A 65 16.24 2.71 -17.19
CA PRO A 65 16.74 3.35 -18.42
C PRO A 65 15.90 4.57 -18.83
N GLY A 66 14.78 4.82 -18.15
CA GLY A 66 13.83 5.87 -18.48
C GLY A 66 14.33 7.27 -18.11
N VAL A 67 13.54 8.27 -18.49
CA VAL A 67 13.86 9.67 -18.20
C VAL A 67 13.42 10.10 -16.80
N SER A 68 12.49 9.37 -16.17
CA SER A 68 11.90 9.70 -14.87
C SER A 68 12.23 8.64 -13.83
N ASP A 69 12.47 9.10 -12.60
CA ASP A 69 12.74 8.25 -11.43
C ASP A 69 11.49 7.59 -10.86
N GLY A 70 10.29 8.07 -11.23
CA GLY A 70 9.02 7.51 -10.76
C GLY A 70 8.47 6.35 -11.62
N LEU A 71 9.20 5.92 -12.64
CA LEU A 71 8.82 4.77 -13.46
C LEU A 71 9.18 3.47 -12.74
N PRO A 72 8.38 2.39 -12.89
CA PRO A 72 8.78 1.07 -12.47
C PRO A 72 10.15 0.69 -13.04
N LEU A 73 10.93 -0.03 -12.26
CA LEU A 73 12.23 -0.51 -12.67
C LEU A 73 12.04 -1.55 -13.78
N ALA A 74 12.86 -1.45 -14.83
CA ALA A 74 12.83 -2.40 -15.93
C ALA A 74 13.21 -3.81 -15.47
N ARG A 75 14.07 -3.90 -14.44
CA ARG A 75 14.46 -5.14 -13.77
C ARG A 75 15.02 -4.83 -12.40
N VAL A 76 14.82 -5.77 -11.48
CA VAL A 76 15.51 -5.85 -10.20
C VAL A 76 16.23 -7.20 -10.10
N SER A 77 17.50 -7.20 -9.70
CA SER A 77 18.28 -8.39 -9.41
C SER A 77 18.90 -8.33 -8.02
N VAL A 78 19.09 -9.51 -7.41
CA VAL A 78 19.81 -9.64 -6.15
C VAL A 78 21.31 -9.75 -6.46
N VAL A 79 22.09 -8.87 -5.86
CA VAL A 79 23.57 -8.91 -5.91
C VAL A 79 24.08 -9.75 -4.73
N ALA A 80 23.51 -9.55 -3.54
CA ALA A 80 23.86 -10.30 -2.34
C ALA A 80 22.65 -10.45 -1.41
N GLY A 81 22.60 -11.55 -0.66
CA GLY A 81 21.53 -11.80 0.32
C GLY A 81 20.20 -12.18 -0.34
N ARG A 82 19.11 -11.58 0.12
CA ARG A 82 17.74 -11.86 -0.35
C ARG A 82 17.05 -10.62 -0.96
N PRO A 83 15.97 -10.79 -1.76
CA PRO A 83 15.35 -9.67 -2.47
C PRO A 83 14.45 -8.76 -1.62
N TYR A 84 14.32 -9.02 -0.32
CA TYR A 84 13.44 -8.29 0.59
C TYR A 84 14.03 -8.20 2.00
N ILE A 85 13.54 -7.23 2.77
CA ILE A 85 13.59 -7.25 4.24
C ILE A 85 12.26 -7.73 4.80
N ILE A 86 12.27 -8.18 6.05
CA ILE A 86 11.08 -8.42 6.84
C ILE A 86 10.81 -7.17 7.70
N GLU A 87 9.56 -6.71 7.72
CA GLU A 87 9.09 -5.70 8.68
C GLU A 87 7.84 -6.23 9.38
N GLU A 88 7.57 -5.71 10.58
CA GLU A 88 6.40 -6.07 11.37
C GLU A 88 5.45 -4.89 11.55
N LEU A 89 4.17 -5.13 11.29
CA LEU A 89 3.10 -4.15 11.47
C LEU A 89 1.84 -4.85 11.96
N ALA A 90 1.24 -4.32 13.04
CA ALA A 90 0.02 -4.85 13.66
C ALA A 90 0.08 -6.36 13.97
N GLY A 91 1.26 -6.90 14.28
CA GLY A 91 1.47 -8.33 14.58
C GLY A 91 1.57 -9.24 13.34
N PHE A 92 1.71 -8.66 12.15
CA PHE A 92 1.94 -9.39 10.89
C PHE A 92 3.31 -9.05 10.32
N GLN A 93 3.90 -10.03 9.63
CA GLN A 93 5.17 -9.90 8.93
C GLN A 93 4.95 -9.60 7.45
N PHE A 94 5.75 -8.70 6.90
CA PHE A 94 5.67 -8.31 5.49
C PHE A 94 7.03 -8.42 4.83
N HIS A 95 7.06 -9.06 3.66
CA HIS A 95 8.21 -8.96 2.76
C HIS A 95 8.20 -7.62 2.03
N ILE A 96 9.22 -6.80 2.27
CA ILE A 96 9.38 -5.49 1.63
C ILE A 96 10.58 -5.55 0.67
N GLY A 97 10.28 -5.61 -0.62
CA GLY A 97 11.27 -5.53 -1.69
C GLY A 97 11.63 -4.09 -2.07
N LEU A 98 12.39 -3.92 -3.15
CA LEU A 98 12.82 -2.59 -3.60
C LEU A 98 11.64 -1.71 -4.08
N GLU A 99 10.68 -2.29 -4.80
CA GLU A 99 9.54 -1.57 -5.39
C GLU A 99 8.23 -1.74 -4.59
N THR A 100 8.24 -2.55 -3.52
CA THR A 100 7.07 -2.80 -2.69
C THR A 100 6.64 -1.51 -1.99
N PHE A 101 5.42 -1.01 -2.23
CA PHE A 101 4.91 0.09 -1.42
C PHE A 101 4.69 -0.39 0.02
N PHE A 102 5.16 0.40 0.98
CA PHE A 102 4.92 0.18 2.40
C PHE A 102 4.92 1.54 3.10
N GLN A 103 4.15 1.65 4.18
CA GLN A 103 4.06 2.89 4.95
C GLN A 103 5.43 3.31 5.48
N THR A 104 5.83 4.55 5.21
CA THR A 104 7.20 5.03 5.49
C THR A 104 7.48 5.22 6.98
N ASN A 105 6.43 5.39 7.79
CA ASN A 105 6.50 5.55 9.23
C ASN A 105 5.79 4.37 9.91
N THR A 106 6.51 3.28 10.20
CA THR A 106 5.95 2.05 10.79
C THR A 106 5.20 2.31 12.11
N VAL A 107 5.64 3.29 12.91
CA VAL A 107 5.00 3.61 14.19
C VAL A 107 3.61 4.20 13.97
N GLN A 108 3.50 5.19 13.09
CA GLN A 108 2.22 5.83 12.78
C GLN A 108 1.33 4.95 11.91
N ALA A 109 1.90 4.11 11.05
CA ALA A 109 1.16 3.06 10.35
C ALA A 109 0.48 2.09 11.32
N GLY A 110 1.14 1.72 12.43
CA GLY A 110 0.52 0.90 13.47
C GLY A 110 -0.70 1.58 14.10
N ARG A 111 -0.59 2.89 14.39
CA ARG A 111 -1.72 3.69 14.90
C ARG A 111 -2.84 3.82 13.88
N LEU A 112 -2.52 3.97 12.60
CA LEU A 112 -3.51 4.01 11.53
C LEU A 112 -4.28 2.70 11.45
N VAL A 113 -3.59 1.56 11.54
CA VAL A 113 -4.25 0.24 11.59
C VAL A 113 -5.17 0.13 12.80
N GLU A 114 -4.70 0.51 13.99
CA GLU A 114 -5.54 0.51 15.22
C GLU A 114 -6.83 1.35 15.04
N VAL A 115 -6.71 2.53 14.43
CA VAL A 115 -7.86 3.41 14.14
C VAL A 115 -8.80 2.77 13.12
N VAL A 116 -8.28 2.16 12.06
CA VAL A 116 -9.08 1.49 11.03
C VAL A 116 -9.80 0.28 11.62
N GLU A 117 -9.15 -0.55 12.43
CA GLU A 117 -9.77 -1.68 13.13
C GLU A 117 -10.89 -1.20 14.08
N ALA A 118 -10.66 -0.14 14.84
CA ALA A 118 -11.66 0.44 15.74
C ALA A 118 -12.86 1.04 14.98
N MET A 119 -12.64 1.69 13.84
CA MET A 119 -13.73 2.20 12.99
C MET A 119 -14.48 1.09 12.25
N ALA A 120 -13.78 0.00 11.91
CA ALA A 120 -14.37 -1.16 11.26
C ALA A 120 -15.34 -1.89 12.19
N ASP A 121 -15.03 -1.97 13.49
CA ASP A 121 -15.89 -2.52 14.55
C ASP A 121 -16.51 -3.85 14.12
N LEU A 122 -15.63 -4.83 13.86
CA LEU A 122 -15.98 -6.15 13.33
C LEU A 122 -16.16 -7.15 14.48
N ASP A 123 -17.17 -8.02 14.37
CA ASP A 123 -17.52 -9.02 15.40
C ASP A 123 -17.36 -10.48 14.95
N GLY A 124 -16.97 -10.71 13.69
CA GLY A 124 -16.71 -12.01 13.11
C GLY A 124 -17.69 -12.39 12.00
N GLY A 125 -18.81 -11.69 11.87
CA GLY A 125 -19.85 -11.98 10.88
C GLY A 125 -19.64 -11.32 9.52
N GLU A 126 -18.79 -10.29 9.44
CA GLU A 126 -18.78 -9.36 8.31
C GLU A 126 -17.91 -9.81 7.14
N ALA A 127 -18.41 -9.55 5.92
CA ALA A 127 -17.62 -9.58 4.71
C ALA A 127 -17.01 -8.21 4.41
N VAL A 128 -15.68 -8.14 4.36
CA VAL A 128 -14.93 -6.90 4.12
C VAL A 128 -14.39 -6.87 2.69
N LEU A 129 -14.46 -5.70 2.05
CA LEU A 129 -13.79 -5.43 0.78
C LEU A 129 -12.78 -4.29 0.96
N ASP A 130 -11.50 -4.63 0.87
CA ASP A 130 -10.34 -3.74 0.99
C ASP A 130 -9.89 -3.29 -0.42
N LEU A 131 -10.16 -2.04 -0.75
CA LEU A 131 -9.91 -1.46 -2.06
C LEU A 131 -8.59 -0.67 -2.02
N TYR A 132 -7.74 -0.89 -3.02
CA TYR A 132 -6.35 -0.41 -3.04
C TYR A 132 -5.51 -1.08 -1.94
N CYS A 133 -5.72 -2.38 -1.73
CA CYS A 133 -5.21 -3.12 -0.57
C CYS A 133 -3.67 -3.23 -0.52
N GLY A 134 -2.97 -2.90 -1.62
CA GLY A 134 -1.52 -3.06 -1.73
C GLY A 134 -1.10 -4.48 -1.39
N ILE A 135 -0.20 -4.62 -0.41
CA ILE A 135 0.32 -5.92 0.06
C ILE A 135 -0.48 -6.53 1.23
N GLY A 136 -1.67 -6.01 1.52
CA GLY A 136 -2.57 -6.52 2.57
C GLY A 136 -2.45 -5.83 3.93
N THR A 137 -1.94 -4.60 3.97
CA THR A 137 -1.69 -3.83 5.21
C THR A 137 -2.92 -3.75 6.13
N PHE A 138 -4.10 -3.48 5.59
CA PHE A 138 -5.37 -3.47 6.34
C PHE A 138 -6.09 -4.81 6.27
N SER A 139 -5.96 -5.54 5.16
CA SER A 139 -6.57 -6.84 4.96
C SER A 139 -6.27 -7.83 6.09
N PHE A 140 -5.01 -7.98 6.52
CA PHE A 140 -4.65 -8.98 7.55
C PHE A 140 -5.16 -8.64 8.96
N PRO A 141 -4.99 -7.40 9.47
CA PRO A 141 -5.61 -7.00 10.74
C PRO A 141 -7.12 -7.19 10.76
N LEU A 142 -7.81 -6.72 9.71
CA LEU A 142 -9.27 -6.85 9.61
C LEU A 142 -9.73 -8.32 9.51
N ALA A 143 -8.92 -9.19 8.91
CA ALA A 143 -9.22 -10.62 8.83
C ALA A 143 -9.31 -11.32 10.21
N ARG A 144 -8.78 -10.72 11.28
CA ARG A 144 -8.95 -11.25 12.65
C ARG A 144 -10.40 -11.19 13.12
N GLY A 145 -11.12 -10.14 12.73
CA GLY A 145 -12.50 -9.88 13.13
C GLY A 145 -13.52 -10.05 12.00
N ALA A 146 -13.11 -10.36 10.78
CA ALA A 146 -14.01 -10.55 9.65
C ALA A 146 -14.31 -12.03 9.39
N LEU A 147 -15.50 -12.32 8.86
CA LEU A 147 -15.80 -13.62 8.26
C LEU A 147 -14.85 -13.89 7.08
N ARG A 148 -14.62 -12.87 6.25
CA ARG A 148 -13.69 -12.90 5.12
C ARG A 148 -13.31 -11.48 4.70
N VAL A 149 -12.13 -11.35 4.09
CA VAL A 149 -11.67 -10.12 3.45
C VAL A 149 -11.32 -10.39 1.99
N CYS A 150 -11.80 -9.55 1.09
CA CYS A 150 -11.34 -9.51 -0.30
C CYS A 150 -10.54 -8.23 -0.52
N GLY A 151 -9.30 -8.34 -0.97
CA GLY A 151 -8.47 -7.22 -1.38
C GLY A 151 -8.51 -7.01 -2.89
N VAL A 152 -8.59 -5.76 -3.35
CA VAL A 152 -8.49 -5.39 -4.78
C VAL A 152 -7.35 -4.40 -4.96
N GLU A 153 -6.39 -4.75 -5.81
CA GLU A 153 -5.20 -3.93 -6.06
C GLU A 153 -4.85 -3.94 -7.55
N ILE A 154 -4.49 -2.79 -8.11
CA ILE A 154 -4.22 -2.66 -9.55
C ILE A 154 -2.90 -3.31 -9.95
N SER A 155 -1.91 -3.33 -9.05
CA SER A 155 -0.59 -3.91 -9.27
C SER A 155 -0.59 -5.43 -9.05
N PRO A 156 -0.37 -6.25 -10.10
CA PRO A 156 -0.27 -7.70 -9.94
C PRO A 156 0.88 -8.11 -9.00
N GLN A 157 1.98 -7.37 -9.03
CA GLN A 157 3.13 -7.61 -8.15
C GLN A 157 2.79 -7.39 -6.67
N ALA A 158 1.99 -6.37 -6.35
CA ALA A 158 1.53 -6.13 -4.99
C ALA A 158 0.54 -7.22 -4.54
N VAL A 159 -0.32 -7.69 -5.44
CA VAL A 159 -1.22 -8.82 -5.18
C VAL A 159 -0.46 -10.12 -4.94
N ASP A 160 0.58 -10.41 -5.72
CA ASP A 160 1.42 -11.60 -5.49
C ASP A 160 2.15 -11.50 -4.14
N ALA A 161 2.69 -10.33 -3.80
CA ALA A 161 3.25 -10.08 -2.47
C ALA A 161 2.20 -10.20 -1.35
N ALA A 162 0.95 -9.76 -1.56
CA ALA A 162 -0.13 -9.93 -0.60
C ALA A 162 -0.46 -11.42 -0.38
N ARG A 163 -0.46 -12.23 -1.43
CA ARG A 163 -0.65 -13.69 -1.33
C ARG A 163 0.50 -14.36 -0.59
N GLU A 164 1.74 -13.98 -0.88
CA GLU A 164 2.91 -14.46 -0.14
C GLU A 164 2.83 -14.09 1.35
N ASN A 165 2.44 -12.85 1.66
CA ASN A 165 2.24 -12.40 3.03
C ASN A 165 1.08 -13.14 3.72
N ALA A 166 0.00 -13.49 3.00
CA ALA A 166 -1.09 -14.30 3.56
C ALA A 166 -0.60 -15.69 3.99
N VAL A 167 0.22 -16.35 3.15
CA VAL A 167 0.84 -17.63 3.47
C VAL A 167 1.81 -17.48 4.64
N LEU A 168 2.66 -16.46 4.62
CA LEU A 168 3.63 -16.16 5.69
C LEU A 168 2.95 -16.00 7.04
N ASN A 169 1.82 -15.30 7.07
CA ASN A 169 1.08 -14.99 8.30
C ASN A 169 -0.02 -16.01 8.63
N GLN A 170 -0.16 -17.08 7.83
CA GLN A 170 -1.17 -18.12 8.00
C GLN A 170 -2.61 -17.57 8.04
N VAL A 171 -2.90 -16.52 7.27
CA VAL A 171 -4.23 -15.90 7.19
C VAL A 171 -4.99 -16.53 6.03
N ALA A 172 -6.00 -17.36 6.34
CA ALA A 172 -6.72 -18.16 5.35
C ALA A 172 -8.02 -17.53 4.82
N ASN A 173 -8.61 -16.59 5.54
CA ASN A 173 -9.88 -15.93 5.20
C ASN A 173 -9.67 -14.63 4.39
N VAL A 174 -8.59 -14.55 3.61
CA VAL A 174 -8.28 -13.43 2.72
C VAL A 174 -8.15 -13.91 1.27
N GLU A 175 -8.68 -13.12 0.34
CA GLU A 175 -8.50 -13.32 -1.10
C GLU A 175 -8.02 -12.01 -1.74
N PHE A 176 -7.12 -12.08 -2.73
CA PHE A 176 -6.63 -10.90 -3.44
C PHE A 176 -6.87 -10.99 -4.95
N VAL A 177 -7.43 -9.92 -5.51
CA VAL A 177 -7.79 -9.78 -6.92
C VAL A 177 -6.97 -8.64 -7.55
N ALA A 178 -6.27 -8.95 -8.65
CA ALA A 178 -5.49 -7.96 -9.39
C ALA A 178 -6.36 -7.24 -10.43
N GLY A 179 -6.48 -5.92 -10.32
CA GLY A 179 -7.03 -5.05 -11.35
C GLY A 179 -7.59 -3.73 -10.85
N ASP A 180 -8.10 -2.93 -11.78
CA ASP A 180 -8.59 -1.59 -11.51
C ASP A 180 -9.93 -1.62 -10.75
N VAL A 181 -9.95 -1.05 -9.54
CA VAL A 181 -11.16 -0.90 -8.69
C VAL A 181 -12.35 -0.32 -9.49
N ARG A 182 -12.12 0.62 -10.42
CA ARG A 182 -13.17 1.21 -11.27
C ARG A 182 -13.88 0.16 -12.11
N ARG A 183 -13.18 -0.88 -12.53
CA ARG A 183 -13.68 -1.95 -13.40
C ARG A 183 -14.18 -3.13 -12.58
N LEU A 184 -13.38 -3.58 -11.62
CA LEU A 184 -13.61 -4.84 -10.91
C LEU A 184 -14.63 -4.76 -9.79
N LEU A 185 -14.90 -3.59 -9.21
CA LEU A 185 -15.78 -3.50 -8.05
C LEU A 185 -17.16 -4.19 -8.25
N PRO A 186 -17.91 -3.97 -9.36
CA PRO A 186 -19.17 -4.67 -9.59
C PRO A 186 -19.03 -6.19 -9.77
N GLU A 187 -17.95 -6.65 -10.41
CA GLU A 187 -17.68 -8.08 -10.61
C GLU A 187 -17.37 -8.76 -9.28
N VAL A 188 -16.50 -8.15 -8.47
CA VAL A 188 -16.14 -8.63 -7.15
C VAL A 188 -17.39 -8.70 -6.27
N VAL A 189 -18.19 -7.64 -6.20
CA VAL A 189 -19.45 -7.65 -5.43
C VAL A 189 -20.45 -8.68 -5.97
N GLY A 190 -20.52 -8.90 -7.28
CA GLY A 190 -21.37 -9.94 -7.87
C GLY A 190 -20.95 -11.36 -7.45
N ARG A 191 -19.63 -11.59 -7.29
CA ARG A 191 -19.07 -12.88 -6.88
C ARG A 191 -19.08 -13.09 -5.36
N THR A 192 -18.70 -12.07 -4.60
CA THR A 192 -18.61 -12.15 -3.14
C THR A 192 -19.95 -11.86 -2.47
N GLY A 193 -20.87 -11.18 -3.13
CA GLY A 193 -22.06 -10.59 -2.50
C GLY A 193 -21.77 -9.20 -1.94
N ARG A 194 -22.82 -8.56 -1.41
CA ARG A 194 -22.76 -7.24 -0.78
C ARG A 194 -21.79 -7.26 0.42
N PRO A 195 -20.80 -6.35 0.48
CA PRO A 195 -19.93 -6.24 1.63
C PRO A 195 -20.63 -5.51 2.79
N ASP A 196 -20.25 -5.87 4.01
CA ASP A 196 -20.67 -5.21 5.25
C ASP A 196 -19.76 -4.02 5.58
N LEU A 197 -18.50 -4.06 5.11
CA LEU A 197 -17.54 -2.98 5.23
C LEU A 197 -16.74 -2.80 3.95
N LEU A 198 -16.59 -1.55 3.52
CA LEU A 198 -15.59 -1.14 2.53
C LEU A 198 -14.45 -0.40 3.22
N VAL A 199 -13.21 -0.78 2.92
CA VAL A 199 -12.01 0.00 3.27
C VAL A 199 -11.37 0.52 2.00
N LEU A 200 -10.91 1.76 1.99
CA LEU A 200 -10.29 2.41 0.83
C LEU A 200 -9.03 3.14 1.27
N ASP A 201 -7.90 2.89 0.60
CA ASP A 201 -6.67 3.70 0.71
C ASP A 201 -6.18 4.11 -0.70
N PRO A 202 -6.92 4.99 -1.40
CA PRO A 202 -6.63 5.35 -2.78
C PRO A 202 -5.35 6.17 -2.92
N PRO A 203 -4.79 6.28 -4.13
CA PRO A 203 -3.64 7.14 -4.39
C PRO A 203 -3.93 8.60 -4.08
N ARG A 204 -2.88 9.43 -4.02
CA ARG A 204 -2.95 10.88 -3.68
C ARG A 204 -3.92 11.72 -4.51
N SER A 205 -4.34 11.23 -5.67
CA SER A 205 -5.35 11.84 -6.53
C SER A 205 -6.79 11.67 -6.03
N GLY A 206 -7.01 10.86 -4.99
CA GLY A 206 -8.33 10.35 -4.60
C GLY A 206 -8.80 9.21 -5.51
N ALA A 207 -9.95 8.63 -5.19
CA ALA A 207 -10.57 7.57 -6.01
C ALA A 207 -11.45 8.15 -7.12
N GLY A 208 -12.07 9.32 -6.86
CA GLY A 208 -12.84 10.09 -7.81
C GLY A 208 -14.30 9.66 -7.97
N SER A 209 -15.14 10.57 -8.46
CA SER A 209 -16.61 10.43 -8.46
C SER A 209 -17.17 9.19 -9.13
N ARG A 210 -16.48 8.64 -10.15
CA ARG A 210 -16.91 7.38 -10.80
C ARG A 210 -16.78 6.18 -9.88
N VAL A 211 -15.74 6.14 -9.04
CA VAL A 211 -15.55 5.09 -8.02
C VAL A 211 -16.55 5.30 -6.89
N MET A 212 -16.71 6.54 -6.41
CA MET A 212 -17.68 6.86 -5.34
C MET A 212 -19.10 6.40 -5.70
N ARG A 213 -19.55 6.62 -6.94
CA ARG A 213 -20.86 6.14 -7.39
C ARG A 213 -20.99 4.61 -7.30
N LYS A 214 -19.97 3.87 -7.75
CA LYS A 214 -19.93 2.41 -7.64
C LYS A 214 -19.90 1.93 -6.19
N ILE A 215 -19.20 2.63 -5.31
CA ILE A 215 -19.20 2.37 -3.87
C ILE A 215 -20.62 2.54 -3.29
N VAL A 216 -21.31 3.62 -3.66
CA VAL A 216 -22.70 3.84 -3.25
C VAL A 216 -23.61 2.70 -3.74
N ASP A 217 -23.42 2.26 -4.98
CA ASP A 217 -24.19 1.17 -5.61
C ASP A 217 -23.98 -0.19 -4.91
N THR A 218 -22.85 -0.41 -4.23
CA THR A 218 -22.65 -1.65 -3.43
C THR A 218 -23.64 -1.77 -2.28
N GLY A 219 -24.15 -0.63 -1.80
CA GLY A 219 -25.02 -0.57 -0.64
C GLY A 219 -24.35 -0.93 0.68
N ALA A 220 -23.02 -0.98 0.78
CA ALA A 220 -22.33 -1.28 2.04
C ALA A 220 -22.86 -0.40 3.20
N PRO A 221 -23.10 -0.96 4.40
CA PRO A 221 -23.58 -0.16 5.52
C PRO A 221 -22.49 0.76 6.11
N ARG A 222 -21.21 0.34 6.05
CA ARG A 222 -20.07 1.08 6.61
C ARG A 222 -18.94 1.24 5.57
N ILE A 223 -18.25 2.38 5.63
CA ILE A 223 -17.06 2.68 4.83
C ILE A 223 -16.00 3.28 5.75
N VAL A 224 -14.77 2.77 5.69
CA VAL A 224 -13.59 3.42 6.25
C VAL A 224 -12.72 3.93 5.10
N TYR A 225 -12.58 5.25 4.99
CA TYR A 225 -11.78 5.89 3.95
C TYR A 225 -10.49 6.44 4.58
N VAL A 226 -9.34 5.91 4.16
CA VAL A 226 -8.00 6.39 4.50
C VAL A 226 -7.47 7.30 3.39
N SER A 227 -6.88 8.44 3.73
CA SER A 227 -6.29 9.35 2.75
C SER A 227 -5.19 10.24 3.31
N CYS A 228 -4.06 10.29 2.62
CA CYS A 228 -2.96 11.22 2.86
C CYS A 228 -3.18 12.64 2.28
N ASN A 229 -4.34 12.91 1.66
CA ASN A 229 -4.61 14.18 1.00
C ASN A 229 -6.05 14.68 1.26
N PRO A 230 -6.23 15.51 2.31
CA PRO A 230 -7.53 16.07 2.66
C PRO A 230 -8.22 16.83 1.52
N THR A 231 -7.45 17.44 0.60
CA THR A 231 -7.98 18.21 -0.53
C THR A 231 -8.69 17.32 -1.54
N THR A 232 -8.20 16.11 -1.80
CA THR A 232 -8.85 15.15 -2.70
C THR A 232 -9.86 14.26 -1.97
N LEU A 233 -9.71 14.10 -0.65
CA LEU A 233 -10.68 13.41 0.20
C LEU A 233 -12.03 14.15 0.24
N ALA A 234 -12.02 15.48 0.40
CA ALA A 234 -13.26 16.25 0.61
C ALA A 234 -14.31 16.11 -0.53
N PRO A 235 -13.95 16.20 -1.83
CA PRO A 235 -14.90 15.95 -2.92
C PRO A 235 -15.47 14.53 -2.91
N ASP A 236 -14.64 13.52 -2.65
CA ASP A 236 -15.06 12.11 -2.57
C ASP A 236 -16.05 11.90 -1.42
N LEU A 237 -15.79 12.49 -0.23
CA LEU A 237 -16.74 12.47 0.88
C LEU A 237 -18.07 13.16 0.51
N GLY A 238 -18.00 14.26 -0.23
CA GLY A 238 -19.20 14.95 -0.74
C GLY A 238 -20.05 14.07 -1.67
N ASP A 239 -19.41 13.27 -2.52
CA ASP A 239 -20.10 12.29 -3.37
C ASP A 239 -20.75 11.18 -2.53
N LEU A 240 -20.07 10.65 -1.52
CA LEU A 240 -20.63 9.63 -0.62
C LEU A 240 -21.81 10.18 0.20
N VAL A 241 -21.71 11.42 0.68
CA VAL A 241 -22.80 12.06 1.43
C VAL A 241 -24.05 12.25 0.56
N ARG A 242 -23.88 12.74 -0.67
CA ARG A 242 -24.99 12.76 -1.66
C ARG A 242 -25.54 11.37 -1.94
N GLY A 243 -24.68 10.36 -1.92
CA GLY A 243 -25.03 8.95 -2.06
C GLY A 243 -25.77 8.32 -0.86
N GLY A 244 -26.07 9.09 0.20
CA GLY A 244 -26.84 8.63 1.36
C GLY A 244 -26.00 8.15 2.54
N TYR A 245 -24.70 8.46 2.57
CA TYR A 245 -23.83 8.22 3.73
C TYR A 245 -23.73 9.48 4.62
N ALA A 246 -23.37 9.29 5.89
CA ALA A 246 -23.00 10.36 6.80
C ALA A 246 -21.60 10.10 7.35
N VAL A 247 -20.78 11.16 7.41
CA VAL A 247 -19.50 11.11 8.11
C VAL A 247 -19.77 11.03 9.61
N ARG A 248 -19.27 9.99 10.27
CA ARG A 248 -19.45 9.74 11.71
C ARG A 248 -18.24 10.13 12.52
N ALA A 249 -17.06 9.84 11.99
CA ALA A 249 -15.80 10.16 12.64
C ALA A 249 -14.74 10.52 11.60
N VAL A 250 -13.83 11.41 11.99
CA VAL A 250 -12.62 11.76 11.26
C VAL A 250 -11.48 11.74 12.26
N GLN A 251 -10.44 10.95 11.98
CA GLN A 251 -9.23 10.89 12.78
C GLN A 251 -8.03 11.24 11.90
N PRO A 252 -7.46 12.44 12.05
CA PRO A 252 -6.18 12.80 11.45
C PRO A 252 -5.02 12.09 12.17
N LEU A 253 -3.97 11.72 11.44
CA LEU A 253 -2.73 11.14 11.94
C LEU A 253 -1.53 11.84 11.28
N ASP A 254 -0.50 12.08 12.08
CA ASP A 254 0.76 12.66 11.61
C ASP A 254 1.70 11.56 11.08
N GLN A 255 1.33 10.99 9.92
CA GLN A 255 2.12 9.96 9.25
C GLN A 255 3.46 10.53 8.73
N PHE A 256 3.51 11.83 8.46
CA PHE A 256 4.64 12.52 7.83
C PHE A 256 5.10 13.75 8.63
N PRO A 257 5.65 13.58 9.86
CA PRO A 257 6.10 14.68 10.69
C PRO A 257 7.09 15.59 9.95
N HIS A 258 7.04 16.89 10.26
CA HIS A 258 7.83 17.95 9.62
C HIS A 258 7.48 18.22 8.16
N THR A 259 6.37 17.68 7.66
CA THR A 259 5.81 18.01 6.34
C THR A 259 4.44 18.66 6.48
N TYR A 260 3.85 19.08 5.35
CA TYR A 260 2.47 19.59 5.32
C TYR A 260 1.43 18.48 5.09
N HIS A 261 1.86 17.22 4.92
CA HIS A 261 0.97 16.10 4.66
C HIS A 261 0.25 15.67 5.94
N VAL A 262 -1.00 15.25 5.80
CA VAL A 262 -1.83 14.73 6.90
C VAL A 262 -2.53 13.48 6.40
N GLU A 263 -2.40 12.40 7.16
CA GLU A 263 -3.15 11.16 6.94
C GLU A 263 -4.49 11.26 7.66
N CYS A 264 -5.59 10.83 7.06
CA CYS A 264 -6.91 10.87 7.68
C CYS A 264 -7.60 9.52 7.52
N ALA A 265 -8.15 8.98 8.60
CA ALA A 265 -9.13 7.90 8.56
C ALA A 265 -10.53 8.49 8.80
N VAL A 266 -11.50 8.11 7.96
CA VAL A 266 -12.87 8.61 8.02
C VAL A 266 -13.84 7.45 8.06
N LEU A 267 -14.69 7.40 9.09
CA LEU A 267 -15.81 6.48 9.16
C LEU A 267 -17.06 7.13 8.54
N LEU A 268 -17.66 6.45 7.58
CA LEU A 268 -18.97 6.77 7.05
C LEU A 268 -19.95 5.62 7.27
N GLU A 269 -21.19 5.98 7.59
CA GLU A 269 -22.29 5.03 7.73
C GLU A 269 -23.45 5.43 6.84
N ARG A 270 -24.18 4.44 6.34
CA ARG A 270 -25.41 4.68 5.59
C ARG A 270 -26.45 5.36 6.48
N ALA A 271 -26.93 6.54 6.07
CA ALA A 271 -27.81 7.40 6.86
C ALA A 271 -29.21 7.61 6.24
N GLY A 272 -29.42 7.20 4.99
CA GLY A 272 -30.71 7.33 4.30
C GLY A 272 -30.63 6.94 2.82
N PRO A 273 -31.73 7.08 2.05
CA PRO A 273 -31.67 6.94 0.60
C PRO A 273 -30.79 8.03 -0.03
N PRO A 274 -30.19 7.79 -1.21
CA PRO A 274 -29.42 8.81 -1.93
C PRO A 274 -30.25 10.07 -2.17
N GLN A 275 -29.62 11.24 -2.07
CA GLN A 275 -30.28 12.50 -2.42
C GLN A 275 -30.39 12.62 -3.95
N PRO A 276 -31.52 13.13 -4.49
CA PRO A 276 -31.64 13.38 -5.92
C PRO A 276 -30.57 14.40 -6.36
N ALA A 277 -30.02 14.16 -7.56
CA ALA A 277 -28.99 14.98 -8.17
C ALA A 277 -29.50 16.37 -8.57
#